data_AF-A0A3R8D824-F1
#
_entry.id   AF-A0A3R8D824-F1
#
_cell.length_a   1.000
_cell.length_b   1.000
_cell.length_c   1.000
_cell.angle_alpha   90.00
_cell.angle_beta   90.00
_cell.angle_gamma   90.00
#
_symmetry.space_group_name_H-M   'P 1'
#
loop_
_entity.id
_entity.type
_entity.pdbx_description
1 polymer ?
#
loop_
_entity_poly.entity_id
_entity_poly.type
_entity_poly.pdbx_seq_one_letter_code
_entity_poly.pdbx_strand_id
1 'polypeptide(L)'
;MRATVACWWLLLVSAVVDAQRFPCNGETFRLRKSWSMYTAAEKTRHVAAVADAMSAGYHHRFIEMHTEPQSEREAHGCMFIYWHRKFLLGYENMLRSLKAEYACLTLPYWDYATLSSSFVSGSCKSVYGCATDLINTLGGLVDSNAKRSWALVNGDSMDGVGCVQRPPLNNFCQSTSAFQSKQCMRCVPRNNWATSVVPPESNIVPVFSQILGGVTPTRGKTLAEASRGIQNGAHNTIHNALGSTMATFQAPGDPMFNLHHV
;
A
#
# COMPACT_ATOMS: atom_id res chain seq x y z
N MET A 1 39.14 -61.73 14.65
CA MET A 1 38.06 -60.74 14.85
C MET A 1 38.58 -59.37 14.43
N ARG A 2 38.15 -58.86 13.28
CA ARG A 2 38.38 -57.47 12.87
C ARG A 2 37.03 -56.90 12.47
N ALA A 3 36.52 -55.98 13.28
CA ALA A 3 35.23 -55.33 13.06
C ALA A 3 35.37 -54.29 11.94
N THR A 4 34.56 -54.42 10.90
CA THR A 4 34.41 -53.43 9.84
C THR A 4 33.46 -52.33 10.31
N VAL A 5 33.97 -51.10 10.41
CA VAL A 5 33.15 -49.91 10.69
C VAL A 5 32.48 -49.48 9.38
N ALA A 6 31.18 -49.69 9.28
CA ALA A 6 30.37 -49.17 8.17
C ALA A 6 30.09 -47.68 8.41
N CYS A 7 30.68 -46.81 7.60
CA CYS A 7 30.46 -45.38 7.62
C CYS A 7 29.14 -45.07 6.89
N TRP A 8 28.08 -44.77 7.64
CA TRP A 8 26.80 -44.34 7.09
C TRP A 8 26.87 -42.86 6.73
N TRP A 9 26.89 -42.57 5.44
CA TRP A 9 26.77 -41.20 4.92
C TRP A 9 25.30 -40.76 5.04
N LEU A 10 25.01 -39.87 5.99
CA LEU A 10 23.75 -39.13 6.05
C LEU A 10 23.73 -38.11 4.90
N LEU A 11 23.02 -38.46 3.81
CA LEU A 11 22.65 -37.52 2.76
C LEU A 11 21.62 -36.53 3.34
N LEU A 12 22.09 -35.37 3.76
CA LEU A 12 21.24 -34.18 3.93
C LEU A 12 20.73 -33.77 2.55
N VAL A 13 19.51 -34.20 2.22
CA VAL A 13 18.76 -33.63 1.10
C VAL A 13 18.41 -32.20 1.50
N SER A 14 19.23 -31.24 1.08
CA SER A 14 18.84 -29.84 1.04
C SER A 14 17.66 -29.76 0.07
N ALA A 15 16.44 -29.71 0.58
CA ALA A 15 15.30 -29.22 -0.17
C ALA A 15 15.57 -27.73 -0.44
N VAL A 16 16.33 -27.46 -1.51
CA VAL A 16 16.30 -26.17 -2.16
C VAL A 16 14.87 -26.05 -2.65
N VAL A 17 14.04 -25.33 -1.88
CA VAL A 17 12.76 -24.87 -2.37
C VAL A 17 13.13 -23.99 -3.55
N ASP A 18 13.04 -24.56 -4.74
CA ASP A 18 13.20 -23.84 -5.98
C ASP A 18 12.20 -22.68 -5.87
N ALA A 19 12.71 -21.46 -5.68
CA ALA A 19 11.88 -20.28 -5.67
C ALA A 19 11.35 -20.20 -7.10
N GLN A 20 10.22 -20.88 -7.35
CA GLN A 20 9.62 -21.03 -8.67
C GLN A 20 9.58 -19.63 -9.27
N ARG A 21 10.51 -19.37 -10.18
CA ARG A 21 10.48 -18.16 -10.98
C ARG A 21 9.34 -18.40 -11.93
N PHE A 22 8.13 -18.01 -11.55
CA PHE A 22 6.98 -18.03 -12.44
C PHE A 22 7.32 -17.08 -13.59
N PRO A 23 7.62 -17.59 -14.80
CA PRO A 23 7.93 -16.72 -15.92
C PRO A 23 6.63 -16.04 -16.32
N CYS A 24 6.55 -14.74 -16.06
CA CYS A 24 5.37 -13.96 -16.37
C CYS A 24 5.37 -13.64 -17.86
N ASN A 25 4.78 -14.52 -18.67
CA ASN A 25 4.62 -14.32 -20.11
C ASN A 25 5.91 -13.97 -20.87
N GLY A 26 7.06 -14.47 -20.41
CA GLY A 26 8.36 -14.14 -21.03
C GLY A 26 8.88 -12.73 -20.72
N GLU A 27 8.24 -11.99 -19.81
CA GLU A 27 8.72 -10.70 -19.34
C GLU A 27 10.05 -10.86 -18.57
N THR A 28 11.02 -10.01 -18.91
CA THR A 28 12.34 -9.96 -18.25
C THR A 28 12.39 -8.97 -17.08
N PHE A 29 11.31 -8.21 -16.86
CA PHE A 29 11.17 -7.22 -15.80
C PHE A 29 9.71 -7.12 -15.34
N ARG A 30 9.47 -6.50 -14.17
CA ARG A 30 8.12 -6.24 -13.66
C ARG A 30 7.67 -4.85 -14.08
N LEU A 31 6.58 -4.76 -14.85
CA LEU A 31 5.99 -3.47 -15.22
C LEU A 31 4.91 -3.06 -14.21
N ARG A 32 5.15 -1.94 -13.50
CA ARG A 32 4.10 -1.25 -12.74
C ARG A 32 3.40 -0.25 -13.66
N LYS A 33 2.07 -0.22 -13.62
CA LYS A 33 1.23 0.64 -14.46
C LYS A 33 0.15 1.31 -13.63
N SER A 34 -0.42 2.39 -14.14
CA SER A 34 -1.50 3.08 -13.44
C SER A 34 -2.70 2.15 -13.25
N TRP A 35 -3.47 2.39 -12.18
CA TRP A 35 -4.71 1.64 -11.95
C TRP A 35 -5.68 1.70 -13.14
N SER A 36 -5.75 2.84 -13.84
CA SER A 36 -6.59 3.00 -15.02
C SER A 36 -6.16 2.12 -16.20
N MET A 37 -4.91 1.69 -16.27
CA MET A 37 -4.39 0.75 -17.28
C MET A 37 -4.48 -0.73 -16.86
N TYR A 38 -5.00 -1.02 -15.66
CA TYR A 38 -5.35 -2.39 -15.31
C TYR A 38 -6.59 -2.83 -16.07
N THR A 39 -6.53 -4.01 -16.67
CA THR A 39 -7.70 -4.75 -17.15
C THR A 39 -8.60 -5.15 -15.97
N ALA A 40 -9.86 -5.46 -16.25
CA ALA A 40 -10.77 -5.96 -15.22
C ALA A 40 -10.22 -7.21 -14.49
N ALA A 41 -9.56 -8.11 -15.22
CA ALA A 41 -8.94 -9.30 -14.64
C ALA A 41 -7.77 -8.96 -13.71
N GLU A 42 -6.94 -7.96 -14.06
CA GLU A 42 -5.85 -7.50 -13.19
C GLU A 42 -6.39 -6.82 -11.93
N LYS A 43 -7.44 -5.99 -12.04
CA LYS A 43 -8.09 -5.37 -10.87
C LYS A 43 -8.65 -6.43 -9.92
N THR A 44 -9.41 -7.39 -10.45
CA THR A 44 -9.96 -8.52 -9.67
C THR A 44 -8.86 -9.31 -8.99
N ARG A 45 -7.78 -9.63 -9.72
CA ARG A 45 -6.63 -10.36 -9.16
C ARG A 45 -5.94 -9.57 -8.06
N HIS A 46 -5.76 -8.26 -8.23
CA HIS A 46 -5.15 -7.40 -7.21
C HIS A 46 -5.99 -7.35 -5.93
N VAL A 47 -7.31 -7.14 -6.05
CA VAL A 47 -8.22 -7.13 -4.91
C VAL A 47 -8.24 -8.47 -4.18
N ALA A 48 -8.26 -9.59 -4.94
CA ALA A 48 -8.21 -10.93 -4.38
C ALA A 48 -6.90 -11.17 -3.60
N ALA A 49 -5.74 -10.79 -4.17
CA ALA A 49 -4.46 -10.93 -3.50
C ALA A 49 -4.40 -10.11 -2.19
N VAL A 50 -4.91 -8.88 -2.18
CA VAL A 50 -4.99 -8.06 -0.96
C VAL A 50 -5.93 -8.69 0.07
N ALA A 51 -7.11 -9.17 -0.35
CA ALA A 51 -8.04 -9.87 0.53
C ALA A 51 -7.41 -11.12 1.17
N ASP A 52 -6.69 -11.92 0.39
CA ASP A 52 -5.98 -13.10 0.88
C ASP A 52 -4.84 -12.73 1.83
N ALA A 53 -4.09 -11.66 1.54
CA ALA A 53 -3.05 -11.17 2.42
C ALA A 53 -3.60 -10.72 3.79
N MET A 54 -4.78 -10.09 3.79
CA MET A 54 -5.48 -9.74 5.02
C MET A 54 -5.93 -11.00 5.78
N SER A 55 -6.59 -11.93 5.09
CA SER A 55 -7.08 -13.20 5.66
C SER A 55 -5.97 -14.09 6.21
N ALA A 56 -4.80 -14.09 5.58
CA ALA A 56 -3.63 -14.85 6.01
C ALA A 56 -2.85 -14.16 7.16
N GLY A 57 -3.23 -12.94 7.55
CA GLY A 57 -2.56 -12.21 8.62
C GLY A 57 -1.22 -11.61 8.21
N TYR A 58 -1.02 -11.34 6.92
CA TYR A 58 0.20 -10.68 6.44
C TYR A 58 0.04 -9.18 6.28
N HIS A 59 -1.17 -8.70 5.93
CA HIS A 59 -1.40 -7.27 5.67
C HIS A 59 -1.10 -6.37 6.88
N HIS A 60 -1.59 -6.72 8.07
CA HIS A 60 -1.40 -5.89 9.27
C HIS A 60 0.06 -5.82 9.73
N ARG A 61 0.90 -6.79 9.38
CA ARG A 61 2.34 -6.73 9.69
C ARG A 61 3.02 -5.56 9.00
N PHE A 62 2.50 -5.11 7.86
CA PHE A 62 3.00 -3.91 7.18
C PHE A 62 2.61 -2.62 7.92
N ILE A 63 1.53 -2.63 8.71
CA ILE A 63 1.24 -1.56 9.66
C ILE A 63 2.30 -1.57 10.76
N GLU A 64 2.51 -2.74 11.38
CA GLU A 64 3.48 -2.90 12.47
C GLU A 64 4.89 -2.50 12.05
N MET A 65 5.34 -2.90 10.87
CA MET A 65 6.63 -2.48 10.30
C MET A 65 6.70 -0.97 10.05
N HIS A 66 5.63 -0.33 9.63
CA HIS A 66 5.62 1.12 9.36
C HIS A 66 5.58 1.96 10.66
N THR A 67 4.97 1.41 11.71
CA THR A 67 4.83 2.08 13.03
C THR A 67 5.92 1.71 14.04
N GLU A 68 6.76 0.71 13.75
CA GLU A 68 7.88 0.35 14.63
C GLU A 68 8.82 1.56 14.75
N PRO A 69 9.25 1.99 15.96
CA PRO A 69 9.82 3.31 16.14
C PRO A 69 11.10 3.61 15.36
N GLN A 70 11.93 2.61 15.06
CA GLN A 70 13.16 2.78 14.29
C GLN A 70 12.83 2.82 12.80
N SER A 71 11.94 1.92 12.38
CA SER A 71 11.44 1.82 11.02
C SER A 71 10.66 3.07 10.60
N GLU A 72 9.81 3.62 11.48
CA GLU A 72 9.07 4.87 11.26
C GLU A 72 10.03 6.05 11.04
N ARG A 73 11.08 6.17 11.87
CA ARG A 73 12.10 7.21 11.72
C ARG A 73 12.84 7.11 10.38
N GLU A 74 13.09 5.91 9.89
CA GLU A 74 13.63 5.70 8.55
C GLU A 74 12.61 6.06 7.47
N ALA A 75 11.36 5.62 7.65
CA ALA A 75 10.26 5.83 6.72
C ALA A 75 9.95 7.31 6.50
N HIS A 76 10.05 8.17 7.51
CA HIS A 76 9.70 9.60 7.40
C HIS A 76 10.86 10.55 7.66
N GLY A 77 12.08 10.02 7.80
CA GLY A 77 13.31 10.78 7.97
C GLY A 77 14.18 10.77 6.71
N CYS A 78 15.46 10.48 6.87
CA CYS A 78 16.44 10.57 5.78
C CYS A 78 16.28 9.50 4.69
N MET A 79 15.56 8.41 4.97
CA MET A 79 15.41 7.27 4.06
C MET A 79 14.06 7.22 3.36
N PHE A 80 13.23 8.27 3.46
CA PHE A 80 11.84 8.31 3.00
C PHE A 80 11.58 7.56 1.68
N ILE A 81 12.23 7.96 0.58
CA ILE A 81 12.02 7.34 -0.74
C ILE A 81 12.50 5.88 -0.79
N TYR A 82 13.65 5.57 -0.18
CA TYR A 82 14.24 4.24 -0.25
C TYR A 82 13.52 3.24 0.64
N TRP A 83 13.13 3.66 1.84
CA TRP A 83 12.39 2.85 2.80
C TRP A 83 11.04 2.46 2.19
N HIS A 84 10.27 3.44 1.67
CA HIS A 84 8.97 3.17 1.03
C HIS A 84 9.12 2.30 -0.22
N ARG A 85 10.16 2.51 -1.04
CA ARG A 85 10.45 1.64 -2.19
C ARG A 85 10.69 0.19 -1.76
N LYS A 86 11.46 -0.04 -0.70
CA LYS A 86 11.71 -1.38 -0.15
C LYS A 86 10.45 -1.98 0.47
N PHE A 87 9.66 -1.18 1.18
CA PHE A 87 8.38 -1.57 1.75
C PHE A 87 7.42 -2.10 0.68
N LEU A 88 7.23 -1.35 -0.41
CA LEU A 88 6.38 -1.75 -1.54
C LEU A 88 6.90 -2.99 -2.26
N LEU A 89 8.22 -3.14 -2.39
CA LEU A 89 8.80 -4.38 -2.95
C LEU A 89 8.49 -5.58 -2.05
N GLY A 90 8.59 -5.41 -0.73
CA GLY A 90 8.21 -6.43 0.24
C GLY A 90 6.72 -6.78 0.15
N TYR A 91 5.85 -5.78 0.08
CA TYR A 91 4.41 -5.97 -0.04
C TYR A 91 4.04 -6.68 -1.35
N GLU A 92 4.60 -6.24 -2.49
CA GLU A 92 4.41 -6.89 -3.78
C GLU A 92 4.88 -8.36 -3.77
N ASN A 93 6.06 -8.63 -3.24
CA ASN A 93 6.58 -10.00 -3.14
C ASN A 93 5.71 -10.89 -2.24
N MET A 94 5.20 -10.34 -1.13
CA MET A 94 4.26 -11.04 -0.27
C MET A 94 3.00 -11.42 -1.04
N LEU A 95 2.36 -10.48 -1.75
CA LEU A 95 1.18 -10.79 -2.58
C LEU A 95 1.47 -11.88 -3.61
N ARG A 96 2.59 -11.77 -4.32
CA ARG A 96 3.01 -12.73 -5.36
C ARG A 96 3.27 -14.13 -4.80
N SER A 97 3.64 -14.25 -3.52
CA SER A 97 3.92 -15.55 -2.88
C SER A 97 2.68 -16.31 -2.41
N LEU A 98 1.51 -15.66 -2.31
CA LEU A 98 0.33 -16.31 -1.71
C LEU A 98 -0.22 -17.43 -2.58
N LYS A 99 -0.27 -17.22 -3.90
CA LYS A 99 -0.82 -18.16 -4.87
C LYS A 99 -0.13 -18.03 -6.22
N ALA A 100 -0.07 -19.13 -6.98
CA ALA A 100 0.49 -19.14 -8.33
C ALA A 100 -0.20 -18.13 -9.27
N GLU A 101 -1.51 -17.89 -9.09
CA GLU A 101 -2.26 -16.89 -9.86
C GLU A 101 -1.81 -15.44 -9.60
N TYR A 102 -1.17 -15.15 -8.46
CA TYR A 102 -0.64 -13.82 -8.14
C TYR A 102 0.83 -13.68 -8.48
N ALA A 103 1.48 -14.75 -8.93
CA ALA A 103 2.92 -14.79 -9.12
C ALA A 103 3.44 -13.73 -10.10
N CYS A 104 2.56 -13.17 -10.95
CA CYS A 104 2.85 -12.11 -11.92
C CYS A 104 2.25 -10.74 -11.59
N LEU A 105 1.59 -10.60 -10.44
CA LEU A 105 1.06 -9.33 -9.97
C LEU A 105 2.20 -8.32 -9.76
N THR A 106 1.98 -7.09 -10.22
CA THR A 106 2.76 -5.92 -9.84
C THR A 106 1.88 -4.98 -9.03
N LEU A 107 2.44 -4.05 -8.27
CA LEU A 107 1.61 -3.01 -7.64
C LEU A 107 1.25 -1.93 -8.67
N PRO A 108 -0.04 -1.54 -8.77
CA PRO A 108 -0.45 -0.39 -9.56
C PRO A 108 -0.14 0.92 -8.82
N TYR A 109 0.01 2.02 -9.56
CA TYR A 109 0.06 3.37 -8.99
C TYR A 109 -1.23 4.16 -9.22
N TRP A 110 -1.47 5.14 -8.36
CA TRP A 110 -2.52 6.12 -8.55
C TRP A 110 -1.98 7.31 -9.37
N ASP A 111 -2.47 7.45 -10.60
CA ASP A 111 -2.07 8.53 -11.49
C ASP A 111 -2.63 9.90 -11.05
N TYR A 112 -1.77 10.70 -10.42
CA TYR A 112 -2.11 12.05 -9.99
C TYR A 112 -2.23 13.08 -11.11
N ALA A 113 -1.59 12.87 -12.27
CA ALA A 113 -1.76 13.76 -13.39
C ALA A 113 -3.21 13.68 -13.90
N THR A 114 -3.74 12.47 -14.07
CA THR A 114 -5.15 12.25 -14.45
C THR A 114 -6.11 12.72 -13.35
N LEU A 115 -5.81 12.42 -12.07
CA LEU A 115 -6.64 12.85 -10.94
C LEU A 115 -6.80 14.37 -10.88
N SER A 116 -5.67 15.08 -10.89
CA SER A 116 -5.63 16.53 -10.71
C SER A 116 -6.15 17.29 -11.93
N SER A 117 -5.86 16.82 -13.15
CA SER A 117 -6.41 17.43 -14.38
C SER A 117 -7.93 17.32 -14.45
N SER A 118 -8.50 16.16 -14.10
CA SER A 118 -9.95 15.96 -14.05
C SER A 118 -10.63 16.86 -13.02
N PHE A 119 -9.97 17.10 -11.89
CA PHE A 119 -10.48 18.00 -10.86
C PHE A 119 -10.43 19.47 -11.30
N VAL A 120 -9.28 19.92 -11.84
CA VAL A 120 -9.09 21.31 -12.31
C VAL A 120 -9.99 21.65 -13.49
N SER A 121 -10.26 20.70 -14.39
CA SER A 121 -11.20 20.91 -15.51
C SER A 121 -12.67 20.94 -15.07
N GLY A 122 -12.97 20.63 -13.80
CA GLY A 122 -14.33 20.54 -13.27
C GLY A 122 -15.09 19.26 -13.66
N SER A 123 -14.41 18.26 -14.22
CA SER A 123 -15.02 16.97 -14.60
C SER A 123 -15.46 16.14 -13.39
N CYS A 124 -14.90 16.45 -12.21
CA CYS A 124 -15.25 15.86 -10.92
C CYS A 124 -15.05 16.91 -9.81
N LYS A 125 -15.68 16.71 -8.65
CA LYS A 125 -15.69 17.70 -7.55
C LYS A 125 -15.06 17.21 -6.25
N SER A 126 -14.54 15.99 -6.22
CA SER A 126 -13.92 15.40 -5.03
C SER A 126 -12.95 14.30 -5.41
N VAL A 127 -12.11 13.90 -4.45
CA VAL A 127 -11.21 12.74 -4.58
C VAL A 127 -11.98 11.52 -5.07
N TYR A 128 -13.15 11.24 -4.48
CA TYR A 128 -14.02 10.16 -4.94
C TYR A 128 -14.49 10.32 -6.39
N GLY A 129 -14.99 11.50 -6.75
CA GLY A 129 -15.50 11.75 -8.10
C GLY A 129 -14.40 11.59 -9.17
N CYS A 130 -13.16 11.91 -8.83
CA CYS A 130 -12.03 11.83 -9.77
C CYS A 130 -11.37 10.44 -9.80
N ALA A 131 -11.67 9.55 -8.85
CA ALA A 131 -11.07 8.21 -8.73
C ALA A 131 -12.10 7.13 -8.38
N THR A 132 -13.32 7.23 -8.93
CA THR A 132 -14.47 6.39 -8.55
C THR A 132 -14.20 4.90 -8.76
N ASP A 133 -13.64 4.50 -9.90
CA ASP A 133 -13.30 3.10 -10.20
C ASP A 133 -12.29 2.53 -9.21
N LEU A 134 -11.20 3.26 -8.92
CA LEU A 134 -10.18 2.87 -7.95
C LEU A 134 -10.78 2.72 -6.55
N ILE A 135 -11.44 3.77 -6.06
CA ILE A 135 -11.97 3.80 -4.70
C ILE A 135 -13.02 2.72 -4.50
N ASN A 136 -13.99 2.57 -5.41
CA ASN A 136 -15.02 1.54 -5.30
C ASN A 136 -14.45 0.12 -5.31
N THR A 137 -13.39 -0.12 -6.09
CA THR A 137 -12.76 -1.45 -6.18
C THR A 137 -11.99 -1.81 -4.89
N LEU A 138 -11.50 -0.82 -4.16
CA LEU A 138 -10.80 -1.00 -2.88
C LEU A 138 -11.70 -0.66 -1.68
N GLY A 139 -12.94 -1.14 -1.68
CA GLY A 139 -13.88 -1.03 -0.55
C GLY A 139 -14.75 0.23 -0.55
N GLY A 140 -14.46 1.22 -1.40
CA GLY A 140 -15.32 2.39 -1.60
C GLY A 140 -15.44 3.35 -0.42
N LEU A 141 -16.45 4.23 -0.51
CA LEU A 141 -16.84 5.16 0.54
C LEU A 141 -17.40 4.48 1.80
N VAL A 142 -17.49 5.26 2.87
CA VAL A 142 -18.34 4.96 4.04
C VAL A 142 -19.80 4.93 3.60
N ASP A 143 -20.42 3.75 3.69
CA ASP A 143 -21.82 3.52 3.36
C ASP A 143 -22.67 3.30 4.63
N SER A 144 -23.95 2.97 4.46
CA SER A 144 -24.88 2.71 5.58
C SER A 144 -24.53 1.46 6.40
N ASN A 145 -23.73 0.54 5.83
CA ASN A 145 -23.30 -0.69 6.50
C ASN A 145 -21.98 -0.51 7.26
N ALA A 146 -21.31 0.63 7.11
CA ALA A 146 -20.07 0.90 7.82
C ALA A 146 -20.30 0.93 9.35
N LYS A 147 -19.37 0.33 10.11
CA LYS A 147 -19.44 0.37 11.57
C LYS A 147 -19.23 1.79 12.07
N ARG A 148 -19.92 2.13 13.16
CA ARG A 148 -19.78 3.43 13.86
C ARG A 148 -18.78 3.41 15.00
N SER A 149 -18.27 2.23 15.36
CA SER A 149 -17.21 2.03 16.34
C SER A 149 -16.24 0.97 15.85
N TRP A 150 -14.98 1.09 16.27
CA TRP A 150 -13.90 0.19 15.89
C TRP A 150 -12.83 0.13 16.97
N ALA A 151 -12.00 -0.90 16.90
CA ALA A 151 -10.83 -1.06 17.76
C ALA A 151 -9.68 -0.14 17.31
N LEU A 152 -8.69 0.04 18.20
CA LEU A 152 -7.44 0.72 17.87
C LEU A 152 -6.68 -0.05 16.78
N VAL A 153 -6.11 0.67 15.82
CA VAL A 153 -5.27 0.08 14.77
C VAL A 153 -3.83 0.13 15.23
N ASN A 154 -3.24 -1.05 15.41
CA ASN A 154 -1.93 -1.24 16.02
C ASN A 154 -1.65 -0.34 17.26
N GLY A 155 -2.65 -0.20 18.15
CA GLY A 155 -2.53 0.57 19.39
C GLY A 155 -2.98 2.03 19.30
N ASP A 156 -3.23 2.58 18.11
CA ASP A 156 -3.66 3.98 17.94
C ASP A 156 -5.13 4.12 17.52
N SER A 157 -5.73 5.25 17.91
CA SER A 157 -7.09 5.63 17.53
C SER A 157 -7.12 6.19 16.12
N MET A 158 -8.03 5.67 15.29
CA MET A 158 -8.30 6.24 13.97
C MET A 158 -9.53 7.15 14.04
N ASP A 159 -9.39 8.41 13.63
CA ASP A 159 -10.54 9.26 13.32
C ASP A 159 -11.28 8.73 12.10
N GLY A 160 -12.48 9.23 11.82
CA GLY A 160 -13.23 8.87 10.61
C GLY A 160 -14.73 8.97 10.81
N VAL A 161 -15.48 8.84 9.71
CA VAL A 161 -16.95 8.90 9.73
C VAL A 161 -17.60 7.51 9.69
N GLY A 162 -16.80 6.46 9.48
CA GLY A 162 -17.22 5.08 9.60
C GLY A 162 -16.13 4.08 9.21
N CYS A 163 -16.32 2.83 9.62
CA CYS A 163 -15.42 1.73 9.32
C CYS A 163 -15.97 0.88 8.18
N VAL A 164 -15.31 0.95 7.02
CA VAL A 164 -15.79 0.36 5.77
C VAL A 164 -15.58 -1.15 5.75
N GLN A 165 -16.66 -1.88 5.46
CA GLN A 165 -16.69 -3.35 5.48
C GLN A 165 -16.73 -3.99 4.09
N ARG A 166 -16.72 -3.20 3.01
CA ARG A 166 -16.76 -3.79 1.66
C ARG A 166 -15.42 -4.46 1.32
N PRO A 167 -15.43 -5.51 0.49
CA PRO A 167 -14.19 -6.15 0.03
C PRO A 167 -13.19 -5.16 -0.59
N PRO A 168 -11.88 -5.34 -0.36
CA PRO A 168 -11.25 -6.44 0.40
C PRO A 168 -11.24 -6.23 1.94
N LEU A 169 -11.76 -5.10 2.42
CA LEU A 169 -11.57 -4.61 3.80
C LEU A 169 -12.33 -5.42 4.86
N ASN A 170 -13.31 -6.24 4.47
CA ASN A 170 -13.95 -7.22 5.37
C ASN A 170 -12.98 -8.28 5.91
N ASN A 171 -11.80 -8.44 5.31
CA ASN A 171 -10.78 -9.38 5.79
C ASN A 171 -9.79 -8.72 6.76
N PHE A 172 -9.87 -7.41 6.97
CA PHE A 172 -8.88 -6.65 7.72
C PHE A 172 -8.80 -7.05 9.20
N CYS A 173 -7.57 -7.15 9.69
CA CYS A 173 -7.22 -7.28 11.11
C CYS A 173 -6.35 -6.09 11.52
N GLN A 174 -6.59 -5.57 12.72
CA GLN A 174 -5.98 -4.34 13.20
C GLN A 174 -4.59 -4.51 13.82
N SER A 175 -4.19 -5.74 14.14
CA SER A 175 -2.88 -6.09 14.71
C SER A 175 -2.65 -7.61 14.70
N THR A 176 -1.41 -8.04 14.93
CA THR A 176 -1.03 -9.45 15.11
C THR A 176 -1.79 -10.08 16.27
N SER A 177 -1.94 -9.38 17.40
CA SER A 177 -2.68 -9.90 18.54
C SER A 177 -4.16 -10.16 18.22
N ALA A 178 -4.80 -9.24 17.49
CA ALA A 178 -6.19 -9.40 17.07
C ALA A 178 -6.37 -10.54 16.06
N PHE A 179 -5.38 -10.73 15.17
CA PHE A 179 -5.35 -11.84 14.24
C PHE A 179 -5.22 -13.18 14.98
N GLN A 180 -4.26 -13.31 15.89
CA GLN A 180 -4.02 -14.53 16.67
C GLN A 180 -5.21 -14.90 17.55
N SER A 181 -5.87 -13.91 18.15
CA SER A 181 -7.08 -14.13 18.98
C SER A 181 -8.36 -14.32 18.16
N LYS A 182 -8.29 -14.22 16.81
CA LYS A 182 -9.43 -14.29 15.88
C LYS A 182 -10.47 -13.19 16.11
N GLN A 183 -10.07 -12.04 16.65
CA GLN A 183 -10.92 -10.88 16.96
C GLN A 183 -10.65 -9.70 16.03
N CYS A 184 -10.46 -9.99 14.73
CA CYS A 184 -10.26 -8.97 13.73
C CYS A 184 -11.47 -8.05 13.59
N MET A 185 -11.22 -6.74 13.47
CA MET A 185 -12.28 -5.73 13.32
C MET A 185 -13.05 -5.84 11.99
N ARG A 186 -12.44 -6.44 10.94
CA ARG A 186 -13.07 -6.72 9.64
C ARG A 186 -13.63 -5.49 8.95
N CYS A 187 -12.95 -4.37 9.09
CA CYS A 187 -13.27 -3.11 8.44
C CYS A 187 -12.05 -2.18 8.51
N VAL A 188 -11.99 -1.15 7.67
CA VAL A 188 -10.96 -0.09 7.76
C VAL A 188 -11.65 1.26 7.99
N PRO A 189 -11.28 2.03 9.04
CA PRO A 189 -11.78 3.38 9.24
C PRO A 189 -11.45 4.29 8.06
N ARG A 190 -12.44 5.03 7.56
CA ARG A 190 -12.24 6.02 6.48
C ARG A 190 -12.97 7.32 6.79
N ASN A 191 -12.48 8.41 6.19
CA ASN A 191 -13.16 9.70 6.18
C ASN A 191 -14.13 9.81 4.99
N ASN A 192 -14.87 10.92 4.90
CA ASN A 192 -15.81 11.16 3.80
C ASN A 192 -15.10 11.64 2.51
N TRP A 193 -14.63 10.69 1.68
CA TRP A 193 -13.97 11.01 0.42
C TRP A 193 -14.89 11.58 -0.67
N ALA A 194 -16.22 11.51 -0.47
CA ALA A 194 -17.18 12.13 -1.37
C ALA A 194 -17.11 13.66 -1.33
N THR A 195 -16.65 14.21 -0.20
CA THR A 195 -16.49 15.66 0.04
C THR A 195 -15.03 16.10 0.13
N SER A 196 -14.07 15.17 0.18
CA SER A 196 -12.64 15.49 0.17
C SER A 196 -12.22 16.13 -1.15
N VAL A 197 -11.48 17.24 -1.08
CA VAL A 197 -10.95 17.96 -2.24
C VAL A 197 -9.64 17.31 -2.71
N VAL A 198 -9.40 17.30 -4.03
CA VAL A 198 -8.11 16.86 -4.58
C VAL A 198 -7.05 17.93 -4.27
N PRO A 199 -5.96 17.60 -3.56
CA PRO A 199 -4.95 18.59 -3.20
C PRO A 199 -4.25 19.17 -4.43
N PRO A 200 -4.06 20.50 -4.50
CA PRO A 200 -3.34 21.12 -5.61
C PRO A 200 -1.89 20.63 -5.72
N GLU A 201 -1.26 20.20 -4.63
CA GLU A 201 0.10 19.67 -4.59
C GLU A 201 0.25 18.35 -5.35
N SER A 202 -0.85 17.64 -5.60
CA SER A 202 -0.88 16.45 -6.46
C SER A 202 -0.92 16.78 -7.96
N ASN A 203 -1.09 18.06 -8.33
CA ASN A 203 -1.01 18.47 -9.73
C ASN A 203 0.42 18.32 -10.27
N ILE A 204 0.53 17.98 -11.56
CA ILE A 204 1.81 17.68 -12.20
C ILE A 204 2.84 18.81 -12.10
N VAL A 205 2.40 20.08 -12.15
CA VAL A 205 3.31 21.23 -12.04
C VAL A 205 3.92 21.33 -10.62
N PRO A 206 3.11 21.35 -9.53
CA PRO A 206 3.62 21.21 -8.18
C PRO A 206 4.46 19.95 -7.95
N VAL A 207 4.08 18.79 -8.48
CA VAL A 207 4.88 17.55 -8.36
C VAL A 207 6.27 17.73 -8.99
N PHE A 208 6.37 18.30 -10.19
CA PHE A 208 7.68 18.61 -10.78
C PHE A 208 8.47 19.61 -9.95
N SER A 209 7.81 20.62 -9.36
CA SER A 209 8.46 21.57 -8.46
C SER A 209 8.99 20.90 -7.18
N GLN A 210 8.26 19.93 -6.62
CA GLN A 210 8.70 19.15 -5.46
C GLN A 210 9.95 18.31 -5.76
N ILE A 211 10.09 17.81 -6.99
CA ILE A 211 11.21 16.95 -7.43
C ILE A 211 12.42 17.79 -7.89
N LEU A 212 12.16 18.84 -8.67
CA LEU A 212 13.18 19.56 -9.44
C LEU A 212 13.36 21.03 -9.02
N GLY A 213 12.43 21.60 -8.25
CA GLY A 213 12.39 23.02 -7.95
C GLY A 213 13.38 23.46 -6.87
N GLY A 214 13.46 22.71 -5.76
CA GLY A 214 14.30 23.04 -4.61
C GLY A 214 14.08 24.45 -4.01
N VAL A 215 14.84 24.81 -2.96
CA VAL A 215 14.52 25.98 -2.11
C VAL A 215 15.22 27.28 -2.56
N THR A 216 16.24 27.20 -3.44
CA THR A 216 16.90 28.39 -4.01
C THR A 216 17.50 28.10 -5.41
N PRO A 217 17.60 29.10 -6.32
CA PRO A 217 18.07 28.93 -7.71
C PRO A 217 19.53 28.46 -7.89
N THR A 218 20.27 28.24 -6.80
CA THR A 218 21.69 27.80 -6.86
C THR A 218 22.01 26.60 -5.97
N ARG A 219 21.02 26.00 -5.27
CA ARG A 219 21.24 24.83 -4.38
C ARG A 219 20.20 23.71 -4.47
N GLY A 220 19.10 23.92 -5.19
CA GLY A 220 17.99 22.97 -5.23
C GLY A 220 18.15 21.84 -6.24
N LYS A 221 18.77 20.71 -5.89
CA LYS A 221 18.80 19.46 -6.71
C LYS A 221 19.15 18.19 -5.93
N THR A 222 19.30 18.25 -4.60
CA THR A 222 19.75 17.07 -3.85
C THR A 222 18.60 16.08 -3.65
N LEU A 223 18.94 14.79 -3.52
CA LEU A 223 17.95 13.77 -3.17
C LEU A 223 17.22 14.10 -1.86
N ALA A 224 17.90 14.76 -0.91
CA ALA A 224 17.32 15.16 0.37
C ALA A 224 16.24 16.24 0.21
N GLU A 225 16.45 17.23 -0.66
CA GLU A 225 15.46 18.26 -0.96
C GLU A 225 14.27 17.68 -1.73
N ALA A 226 14.53 16.86 -2.75
CA ALA A 226 13.47 16.20 -3.51
C ALA A 226 12.63 15.28 -2.61
N SER A 227 13.27 14.49 -1.74
CA SER A 227 12.56 13.61 -0.79
C SER A 227 11.66 14.41 0.14
N ARG A 228 12.15 15.53 0.67
CA ARG A 228 11.37 16.41 1.56
C ARG A 228 10.25 17.15 0.82
N GLY A 229 10.51 17.58 -0.41
CA GLY A 229 9.51 18.20 -1.28
C GLY A 229 8.35 17.26 -1.57
N ILE A 230 8.64 16.01 -1.96
CA ILE A 230 7.64 14.97 -2.19
C ILE A 230 6.87 14.68 -0.89
N GLN A 231 7.58 14.43 0.22
CA GLN A 231 6.99 14.09 1.52
C GLN A 231 6.03 15.19 2.00
N ASN A 232 6.46 16.45 2.01
CA ASN A 232 5.65 17.57 2.50
C ASN A 232 4.58 18.02 1.49
N GLY A 233 4.77 17.74 0.20
CA GLY A 233 3.86 18.10 -0.87
C GLY A 233 2.80 17.04 -1.12
N ALA A 234 2.86 16.41 -2.30
CA ALA A 234 1.83 15.47 -2.76
C ALA A 234 1.61 14.31 -1.78
N HIS A 235 2.64 13.84 -1.09
CA HIS A 235 2.53 12.75 -0.10
C HIS A 235 1.61 13.13 1.08
N ASN A 236 2.04 14.07 1.92
CA ASN A 236 1.28 14.43 3.12
C ASN A 236 -0.12 14.96 2.77
N THR A 237 -0.24 15.72 1.68
CA THR A 237 -1.54 16.30 1.30
C THR A 237 -2.55 15.27 0.83
N ILE A 238 -2.14 14.22 0.11
CA ILE A 238 -3.03 13.11 -0.24
C ILE A 238 -3.41 12.31 1.00
N HIS A 239 -2.45 11.96 1.86
CA HIS A 239 -2.73 11.31 3.14
C HIS A 239 -3.78 12.10 3.95
N ASN A 240 -3.60 13.43 4.07
CA ASN A 240 -4.53 14.32 4.76
C ASN A 240 -5.90 14.42 4.08
N ALA A 241 -5.96 14.47 2.75
CA ALA A 241 -7.22 14.54 2.01
C ALA A 241 -8.06 13.25 2.17
N LEU A 242 -7.39 12.10 2.27
CA LEU A 242 -8.06 10.84 2.59
C LEU A 242 -8.43 10.77 4.08
N GLY A 243 -7.62 11.34 4.98
CA GLY A 243 -7.95 11.40 6.41
C GLY A 243 -8.01 10.02 7.08
N SER A 244 -8.51 9.97 8.32
CA SER A 244 -8.75 8.70 9.04
C SER A 244 -7.49 7.83 9.10
N THR A 245 -7.57 6.53 8.84
CA THR A 245 -6.40 5.64 8.77
C THR A 245 -5.33 6.15 7.81
N MET A 246 -5.71 6.74 6.67
CA MET A 246 -4.75 7.30 5.72
C MET A 246 -4.05 8.57 6.21
N ALA A 247 -4.47 9.23 7.31
CA ALA A 247 -3.77 10.40 7.83
C ALA A 247 -2.84 10.09 9.02
N THR A 248 -2.65 8.81 9.37
CA THR A 248 -1.80 8.40 10.50
C THR A 248 -0.68 7.47 10.03
N PHE A 249 0.23 7.11 10.94
CA PHE A 249 1.26 6.10 10.66
C PHE A 249 0.67 4.69 10.46
N GLN A 250 -0.63 4.49 10.70
CA GLN A 250 -1.33 3.24 10.42
C GLN A 250 -1.85 3.18 8.98
N ALA A 251 -1.55 4.18 8.14
CA ALA A 251 -1.99 4.27 6.75
C ALA A 251 -1.82 2.98 5.92
N PRO A 252 -0.77 2.15 6.07
CA PRO A 252 -0.68 0.87 5.38
C PRO A 252 -1.85 -0.10 5.64
N GLY A 253 -2.66 0.15 6.67
CA GLY A 253 -3.87 -0.60 6.94
C GLY A 253 -4.92 -0.44 5.82
N ASP A 254 -4.93 0.70 5.14
CA ASP A 254 -5.77 0.93 3.96
C ASP A 254 -5.01 0.57 2.67
N PRO A 255 -5.53 -0.32 1.80
CA PRO A 255 -4.89 -0.67 0.53
C PRO A 255 -4.57 0.51 -0.39
N MET A 256 -5.27 1.65 -0.24
CA MET A 256 -4.96 2.89 -0.98
C MET A 256 -3.52 3.36 -0.75
N PHE A 257 -2.93 3.06 0.42
CA PHE A 257 -1.53 3.36 0.73
C PHE A 257 -0.57 2.86 -0.36
N ASN A 258 -0.74 1.62 -0.81
CA ASN A 258 0.17 1.04 -1.78
C ASN A 258 0.13 1.79 -3.11
N LEU A 259 -1.05 2.16 -3.58
CA LEU A 259 -1.19 2.88 -4.85
C LEU A 259 -0.72 4.33 -4.76
N HIS A 260 -0.85 4.94 -3.59
CA HIS A 260 -0.31 6.26 -3.32
C HIS A 260 1.22 6.28 -3.40
N HIS A 261 1.87 5.24 -2.89
CA HIS A 261 3.32 5.21 -2.68
C HIS A 261 4.13 4.64 -3.86
N VAL A 262 3.49 3.94 -4.82
CA VAL A 262 4.17 3.43 -6.04
C VAL A 262 4.51 4.56 -6.99
#